data_AF-A0A519JRH2-F1
#
_entry.id   AF-A0A519JRH2-F1
#
_cell.length_a   1.000
_cell.length_b   1.000
_cell.length_c   1.000
_cell.angle_alpha   90.00
_cell.angle_beta   90.00
_cell.angle_gamma   90.00
#
_symmetry.space_group_name_H-M   'P 1'
#
loop_
_entity.id
_entity.type
_entity.pdbx_description
1 polymer ?
#
loop_
_entity_poly.entity_id
_entity_poly.type
_entity_poly.pdbx_seq_one_letter_code
_entity_poly.pdbx_strand_id
1 'polypeptide(L)'
;MSLYKNLLKQTAIYGLATVIPRMMSFLLTPLYTSPGVLNREEYGRVSVIFAYMIFFNVILAYGMETAFFRFYNKEENKKNVIETATISIFFSTILFLIVALISRNWLALMTGIDVKYVTYGIWILVLDALVIIPFCELRAKQKPMRYALIKIGNVMLYVTLNIFFLIFLPKLAAANPDGVFSHIFFKDFQIGYIFVSNIISSGATFLALSNEYFQSKWRFDRDLWKRMMRYGWPILFAGIAFAINEQFDKILLQKLLPAGVADSEVGVYSACYKLGLFMVLFRTAYTLGIEPFFFSHADKENATQTYATVTKYFVIFGSFIQLAVIVMADLLKRVMIPNPEYWV
;
A
#
# COMPACT_ATOMS: atom_id res chain seq x y z
N MET A 1 26.46 16.36 -17.95
CA MET A 1 26.48 16.18 -16.48
C MET A 1 25.16 16.55 -15.78
N SER A 2 24.40 17.57 -16.21
CA SER A 2 23.13 17.97 -15.54
C SER A 2 21.99 16.95 -15.68
N LEU A 3 21.88 16.27 -16.83
CA LEU A 3 20.82 15.28 -17.09
C LEU A 3 20.94 14.05 -16.17
N TYR A 4 22.14 13.47 -16.07
CA TYR A 4 22.44 12.36 -15.15
C TYR A 4 22.25 12.76 -13.68
N LYS A 5 22.66 13.98 -13.29
CA LYS A 5 22.46 14.50 -11.93
C LYS A 5 20.97 14.70 -11.60
N ASN A 6 20.18 15.21 -12.55
CA ASN A 6 18.73 15.36 -12.37
C ASN A 6 18.02 14.00 -12.33
N LEU A 7 18.43 13.06 -13.17
CA LEU A 7 17.87 11.71 -13.19
C LEU A 7 18.17 10.98 -11.88
N LEU A 8 19.42 11.00 -11.40
CA LEU A 8 19.79 10.44 -10.09
C LEU A 8 19.01 11.09 -8.94
N LYS A 9 18.85 12.41 -8.95
CA LYS A 9 18.07 13.14 -7.94
C LYS A 9 16.59 12.75 -7.98
N GLN A 10 15.99 12.64 -9.16
CA GLN A 10 14.59 12.22 -9.33
C GLN A 10 14.40 10.77 -8.88
N THR A 11 15.27 9.85 -9.31
CA THR A 11 15.24 8.45 -8.90
C THR A 11 15.41 8.28 -7.40
N ALA A 12 16.32 9.03 -6.77
CA ALA A 12 16.48 9.00 -5.31
C ALA A 12 15.22 9.47 -4.60
N ILE A 13 14.59 10.57 -5.05
CA ILE A 13 13.37 11.10 -4.43
C ILE A 13 12.18 10.12 -4.60
N TYR A 14 11.97 9.58 -5.80
CA TYR A 14 10.90 8.60 -6.05
C TYR A 14 11.16 7.26 -5.33
N GLY A 15 12.41 6.83 -5.28
CA GLY A 15 12.85 5.66 -4.52
C GLY A 15 12.56 5.82 -3.03
N LEU A 16 12.97 6.94 -2.43
CA LEU A 16 12.66 7.27 -1.03
C LEU A 16 11.14 7.32 -0.78
N ALA A 17 10.37 7.96 -1.67
CA ALA A 17 8.92 8.02 -1.58
C ALA A 17 8.22 6.65 -1.71
N THR A 18 8.93 5.62 -2.16
CA THR A 18 8.44 4.25 -2.28
C THR A 18 8.91 3.36 -1.12
N VAL A 19 10.16 3.53 -0.69
CA VAL A 19 10.78 2.74 0.39
C VAL A 19 10.29 3.17 1.77
N ILE A 20 10.18 4.48 2.02
CA ILE A 20 9.75 5.02 3.33
C ILE A 20 8.36 4.45 3.74
N PRO A 21 7.31 4.48 2.90
CA PRO A 21 6.03 3.87 3.26
C PRO A 21 6.14 2.40 3.70
N ARG A 22 6.98 1.61 3.03
CA ARG A 22 7.22 0.20 3.37
C ARG A 22 7.93 0.05 4.71
N MET A 23 8.92 0.91 5.00
CA MET A 23 9.60 0.95 6.29
C MET A 23 8.70 1.44 7.43
N MET A 24 7.71 2.27 7.15
CA MET A 24 6.77 2.71 8.18
C MET A 24 5.80 1.58 8.59
N SER A 25 5.42 0.67 7.67
CA SER A 25 4.70 -0.55 8.04
C SER A 25 5.52 -1.43 9.00
N PHE A 26 6.84 -1.42 8.88
CA PHE A 26 7.73 -2.09 9.83
C PHE A 26 7.68 -1.41 11.21
N LEU A 27 7.76 -0.08 11.29
CA LEU A 27 7.69 0.64 12.57
C LEU A 27 6.33 0.53 13.27
N LEU A 28 5.25 0.36 12.52
CA LEU A 28 3.91 0.13 13.08
C LEU A 28 3.72 -1.30 13.60
N THR A 29 4.54 -2.26 13.18
CA THR A 29 4.40 -3.67 13.61
C THR A 29 4.62 -3.83 15.12
N PRO A 30 5.70 -3.29 15.72
CA PRO A 30 5.86 -3.27 17.18
C PRO A 30 4.73 -2.56 17.90
N LEU A 31 4.21 -1.45 17.34
CA LEU A 31 3.10 -0.70 17.94
C LEU A 31 1.85 -1.57 18.04
N TYR A 32 1.47 -2.22 16.93
CA TYR A 32 0.27 -3.06 16.86
C TYR A 32 0.39 -4.33 17.68
N THR A 33 1.57 -4.92 17.74
CA THR A 33 1.82 -6.15 18.52
C THR A 33 2.25 -5.86 19.96
N SER A 34 2.23 -4.59 20.41
CA SER A 34 2.54 -4.25 21.80
C SER A 34 1.40 -4.69 22.74
N PRO A 35 1.74 -5.18 23.96
CA PRO A 35 0.74 -5.54 24.96
C PRO A 35 -0.22 -4.37 25.24
N GLY A 36 -1.52 -4.65 25.24
CA GLY A 36 -2.57 -3.66 25.47
C GLY A 36 -2.97 -2.81 24.25
N VAL A 37 -2.37 -3.03 23.08
CA VAL A 37 -2.74 -2.32 21.83
C VAL A 37 -3.61 -3.17 20.90
N LEU A 38 -3.19 -4.38 20.54
CA LEU A 38 -4.05 -5.36 19.87
C LEU A 38 -3.69 -6.75 20.36
N ASN A 39 -4.71 -7.58 20.59
CA ASN A 39 -4.51 -9.01 20.77
C ASN A 39 -4.28 -9.70 19.41
N ARG A 40 -3.89 -10.99 19.45
CA ARG A 40 -3.61 -11.78 18.24
C ARG A 40 -4.80 -11.82 17.28
N GLU A 41 -6.00 -11.96 17.80
CA GLU A 41 -7.23 -12.06 17.04
C GLU A 41 -7.53 -10.76 16.28
N GLU A 42 -7.45 -9.63 16.96
CA GLU A 42 -7.68 -8.30 16.41
C GLU A 42 -6.64 -7.96 15.34
N TYR A 43 -5.37 -8.29 15.59
CA TYR A 43 -4.31 -8.10 14.59
C TYR A 43 -4.50 -8.99 13.36
N GLY A 44 -4.98 -10.22 13.54
CA GLY A 44 -5.37 -11.12 12.46
C GLY A 44 -6.50 -10.55 11.61
N ARG A 45 -7.58 -10.08 12.26
CA ARG A 45 -8.72 -9.43 11.58
C ARG A 45 -8.27 -8.21 10.77
N VAL A 46 -7.45 -7.33 11.36
CA VAL A 46 -6.87 -6.16 10.67
C VAL A 46 -6.07 -6.61 9.44
N SER A 47 -5.24 -7.64 9.59
CA SER A 47 -4.39 -8.16 8.52
C SER A 47 -5.21 -8.73 7.35
N VAL A 48 -6.30 -9.45 7.63
CA VAL A 48 -7.23 -9.95 6.62
C VAL A 48 -7.95 -8.81 5.90
N ILE A 49 -8.44 -7.80 6.63
CA ILE A 49 -9.11 -6.66 6.00
C ILE A 49 -8.14 -5.95 5.05
N PHE A 50 -6.90 -5.71 5.47
CA PHE A 50 -5.88 -5.11 4.60
C PHE A 50 -5.53 -6.00 3.40
N ALA A 51 -5.52 -7.32 3.55
CA ALA A 51 -5.35 -8.24 2.43
C ALA A 51 -6.46 -8.04 1.38
N TYR A 52 -7.73 -8.04 1.79
CA TYR A 52 -8.86 -7.73 0.91
C TYR A 52 -8.72 -6.35 0.24
N MET A 53 -8.29 -5.33 0.99
CA MET A 53 -8.09 -3.99 0.42
C MET A 53 -7.04 -3.98 -0.70
N ILE A 54 -5.95 -4.74 -0.57
CA ILE A 54 -4.93 -4.83 -1.64
C ILE A 54 -5.54 -5.41 -2.93
N PHE A 55 -6.38 -6.44 -2.82
CA PHE A 55 -7.11 -6.99 -3.97
C PHE A 55 -8.04 -5.97 -4.63
N PHE A 56 -8.87 -5.28 -3.84
CA PHE A 56 -9.80 -4.29 -4.38
C PHE A 56 -9.08 -3.07 -4.96
N ASN A 57 -7.94 -2.65 -4.40
CA ASN A 57 -7.12 -1.59 -4.97
C ASN A 57 -6.61 -1.92 -6.37
N VAL A 58 -6.20 -3.18 -6.60
CA VAL A 58 -5.80 -3.62 -7.94
C VAL A 58 -6.98 -3.56 -8.93
N ILE A 59 -8.16 -3.99 -8.50
CA ILE A 59 -9.39 -3.95 -9.32
C ILE A 59 -9.78 -2.51 -9.64
N LEU A 60 -9.75 -1.60 -8.65
CA LEU A 60 -10.07 -0.19 -8.82
C LEU A 60 -9.05 0.57 -9.67
N ALA A 61 -7.80 0.14 -9.68
CA ALA A 61 -6.79 0.70 -10.56
C ALA A 61 -6.93 0.18 -12.01
N TYR A 62 -7.40 -1.06 -12.21
CA TYR A 62 -7.59 -1.76 -13.50
C TYR A 62 -6.48 -1.55 -14.55
N GLY A 63 -5.24 -1.41 -14.09
CA GLY A 63 -4.08 -1.17 -14.95
C GLY A 63 -4.02 0.24 -15.57
N MET A 64 -4.90 1.16 -15.17
CA MET A 64 -4.99 2.51 -15.72
C MET A 64 -3.72 3.34 -15.47
N GLU A 65 -3.01 3.16 -14.35
CA GLU A 65 -1.72 3.84 -14.13
C GLU A 65 -0.71 3.53 -15.25
N THR A 66 -0.57 2.25 -15.62
CA THR A 66 0.39 1.85 -16.66
C THR A 66 -0.11 2.25 -18.05
N ALA A 67 -1.42 2.15 -18.31
CA ALA A 67 -2.01 2.66 -19.54
C ALA A 67 -1.81 4.17 -19.68
N PHE A 68 -2.03 4.93 -18.62
CA PHE A 68 -1.79 6.36 -18.59
C PHE A 68 -0.38 6.71 -19.05
N PHE A 69 0.67 6.13 -18.46
CA PHE A 69 2.04 6.45 -18.88
C PHE A 69 2.34 6.06 -20.32
N ARG A 70 1.81 4.93 -20.80
CA ARG A 70 1.98 4.52 -22.20
C ARG A 70 1.36 5.52 -23.17
N PHE A 71 0.11 5.90 -22.94
CA PHE A 71 -0.61 6.81 -23.84
C PHE A 71 -0.17 8.26 -23.67
N TYR A 72 0.25 8.69 -22.47
CA TYR A 72 0.80 10.01 -22.22
C TYR A 72 2.09 10.29 -23.00
N ASN A 73 2.91 9.27 -23.21
CA ASN A 73 4.14 9.40 -24.00
C ASN A 73 3.92 9.22 -25.51
N LYS A 74 2.78 8.64 -25.93
CA LYS A 74 2.48 8.34 -27.33
C LYS A 74 1.59 9.39 -27.99
N GLU A 75 0.61 9.92 -27.27
CA GLU A 75 -0.37 10.88 -27.80
C GLU A 75 0.20 12.30 -27.78
N GLU A 76 -0.03 13.05 -28.85
CA GLU A 76 0.36 14.47 -28.93
C GLU A 76 -0.42 15.30 -27.90
N ASN A 77 -1.72 15.03 -27.77
CA ASN A 77 -2.58 15.70 -26.82
C ASN A 77 -2.57 15.03 -25.44
N LYS A 78 -1.49 15.31 -24.69
CA LYS A 78 -1.30 14.83 -23.31
C LYS A 78 -2.43 15.22 -22.36
N LYS A 79 -3.08 16.37 -22.59
CA LYS A 79 -4.21 16.81 -21.75
C LYS A 79 -5.40 15.87 -21.91
N ASN A 80 -5.71 15.46 -23.13
CA ASN A 80 -6.81 14.53 -23.40
C ASN A 80 -6.61 13.19 -22.69
N VAL A 81 -5.37 12.70 -22.60
CA VAL A 81 -5.02 11.48 -21.84
C VAL A 81 -5.28 11.65 -20.34
N ILE A 82 -4.85 12.77 -19.76
CA ILE A 82 -5.11 13.09 -18.35
C ILE A 82 -6.61 13.15 -18.08
N GLU A 83 -7.36 13.94 -18.85
CA GLU A 83 -8.80 14.14 -18.64
C GLU A 83 -9.56 12.82 -18.81
N THR A 84 -9.29 12.05 -19.86
CA THR A 84 -9.94 10.75 -20.10
C THR A 84 -9.65 9.74 -18.99
N ALA A 85 -8.40 9.65 -18.52
CA ALA A 85 -8.03 8.75 -17.43
C ALA A 85 -8.65 9.16 -16.09
N THR A 86 -8.63 10.46 -15.77
CA THR A 86 -9.22 11.03 -14.56
C THR A 86 -10.73 10.78 -14.53
N ILE A 87 -11.44 11.03 -15.63
CA ILE A 87 -12.88 10.76 -15.76
C ILE A 87 -13.16 9.27 -15.57
N SER A 88 -12.39 8.41 -16.23
CA SER A 88 -12.56 6.95 -16.13
C SER A 88 -12.44 6.48 -14.69
N ILE A 89 -11.36 6.84 -13.99
CA ILE A 89 -11.14 6.46 -12.60
C ILE A 89 -12.22 7.06 -11.71
N PHE A 90 -12.51 8.36 -11.83
CA PHE A 90 -13.52 9.04 -11.03
C PHE A 90 -14.89 8.34 -11.11
N PHE A 91 -15.44 8.16 -12.31
CA PHE A 91 -16.75 7.52 -12.46
C PHE A 91 -16.75 6.05 -12.06
N SER A 92 -15.68 5.30 -12.36
CA SER A 92 -15.58 3.90 -11.92
C SER A 92 -15.52 3.77 -10.40
N THR A 93 -14.83 4.69 -9.72
CA THR A 93 -14.70 4.71 -8.26
C THR A 93 -16.01 5.15 -7.59
N ILE A 94 -16.72 6.14 -8.15
CA ILE A 94 -18.05 6.53 -7.65
C ILE A 94 -19.07 5.41 -7.84
N LEU A 95 -19.04 4.72 -9.00
CA LEU A 95 -19.88 3.55 -9.23
C LEU A 95 -19.58 2.45 -8.21
N PHE A 96 -18.29 2.16 -7.97
CA PHE A 96 -17.87 1.22 -6.94
C PHE A 96 -18.37 1.64 -5.55
N LEU A 97 -18.23 2.91 -5.17
CA LEU A 97 -18.70 3.42 -3.88
C LEU A 97 -20.19 3.14 -3.68
N ILE A 98 -21.03 3.46 -4.66
CA ILE A 98 -22.48 3.25 -4.59
C ILE A 98 -22.80 1.76 -4.43
N VAL A 99 -22.23 0.92 -5.31
CA VAL A 99 -22.49 -0.52 -5.31
C VAL A 99 -21.98 -1.18 -4.02
N ALA A 100 -20.78 -0.80 -3.56
CA ALA A 100 -20.16 -1.34 -2.35
C ALA A 100 -20.91 -0.93 -1.08
N LEU A 101 -21.41 0.31 -0.99
CA LEU A 101 -22.22 0.76 0.15
C LEU A 101 -23.56 0.05 0.22
N ILE A 102 -24.23 -0.17 -0.91
CA ILE A 102 -25.50 -0.93 -0.97
C ILE A 102 -25.25 -2.39 -0.57
N SER A 103 -24.15 -2.98 -1.03
CA SER A 103 -23.80 -4.39 -0.76
C SER A 103 -23.00 -4.62 0.51
N ARG A 104 -22.74 -3.60 1.34
CA ARG A 104 -21.84 -3.69 2.51
C ARG A 104 -22.22 -4.80 3.50
N ASN A 105 -23.51 -5.04 3.71
CA ASN A 105 -24.01 -6.08 4.61
C ASN A 105 -23.71 -7.48 4.06
N TRP A 106 -23.85 -7.65 2.74
CA TRP A 106 -23.53 -8.90 2.07
C TRP A 106 -22.02 -9.16 2.05
N LEU A 107 -21.21 -8.12 1.79
CA LEU A 107 -19.75 -8.20 1.86
C LEU A 107 -19.27 -8.58 3.26
N ALA A 108 -19.85 -7.99 4.30
CA ALA A 108 -19.57 -8.33 5.70
C ALA A 108 -19.85 -9.81 5.99
N LEU A 109 -21.00 -10.32 5.56
CA LEU A 109 -21.37 -11.72 5.75
C LEU A 109 -20.44 -12.68 4.99
N MET A 110 -20.07 -12.37 3.75
CA MET A 110 -19.18 -13.22 2.95
C MET A 110 -17.74 -13.30 3.47
N THR A 111 -17.28 -12.22 4.11
CA THR A 111 -15.90 -12.09 4.58
C THR A 111 -15.76 -12.40 6.07
N GLY A 112 -16.86 -12.48 6.82
CA GLY A 112 -16.83 -12.60 8.28
C GLY A 112 -16.36 -11.32 8.99
N ILE A 113 -16.30 -10.20 8.28
CA ILE A 113 -15.83 -8.91 8.79
C ILE A 113 -17.05 -8.08 9.23
N ASP A 114 -16.95 -7.39 10.36
CA ASP A 114 -17.99 -6.46 10.82
C ASP A 114 -18.28 -5.37 9.76
N VAL A 115 -19.57 -5.09 9.53
CA VAL A 115 -20.07 -4.08 8.58
C VAL A 115 -19.40 -2.71 8.78
N LYS A 116 -19.04 -2.34 10.02
CA LYS A 116 -18.36 -1.07 10.30
C LYS A 116 -16.97 -1.02 9.63
N TYR A 117 -16.20 -2.10 9.71
CA TYR A 117 -14.85 -2.17 9.12
C TYR A 117 -14.91 -2.31 7.60
N VAL A 118 -15.92 -3.02 7.08
CA VAL A 118 -16.19 -3.03 5.62
C VAL A 118 -16.47 -1.62 5.12
N THR A 119 -17.31 -0.85 5.85
CA THR A 119 -17.63 0.53 5.48
C THR A 119 -16.38 1.41 5.47
N TYR A 120 -15.49 1.27 6.47
CA TYR A 120 -14.22 1.99 6.49
C TYR A 120 -13.30 1.59 5.35
N GLY A 121 -13.18 0.30 5.06
CA GLY A 121 -12.42 -0.22 3.93
C GLY A 121 -12.88 0.37 2.61
N ILE A 122 -14.20 0.45 2.38
CA ILE A 122 -14.78 1.06 1.16
C ILE A 122 -14.35 2.52 1.03
N TRP A 123 -14.44 3.32 2.09
CA TRP A 123 -14.03 4.72 2.05
C TRP A 123 -12.53 4.90 1.78
N ILE A 124 -11.67 4.07 2.38
CA ILE A 124 -10.23 4.12 2.12
C ILE A 124 -9.95 3.78 0.65
N LEU A 125 -10.52 2.68 0.14
CA LEU A 125 -10.37 2.24 -1.25
C LEU A 125 -10.79 3.34 -2.23
N VAL A 126 -11.89 4.03 -1.95
CA VAL A 126 -12.39 5.13 -2.78
C VAL A 126 -11.42 6.31 -2.78
N LEU A 127 -10.96 6.74 -1.60
CA LEU A 127 -10.02 7.86 -1.48
C LEU A 127 -8.67 7.53 -2.17
N ASP A 128 -8.17 6.31 -1.97
CA ASP A 128 -6.92 5.82 -2.57
C ASP A 128 -7.04 5.70 -4.10
N ALA A 129 -8.17 5.21 -4.61
CA ALA A 129 -8.40 5.06 -6.04
C ALA A 129 -8.47 6.42 -6.76
N LEU A 130 -9.11 7.43 -6.14
CA LEU A 130 -9.20 8.76 -6.72
C LEU A 130 -7.81 9.37 -6.94
N VAL A 131 -6.89 9.22 -5.98
CA VAL A 131 -5.56 9.86 -6.11
C VAL A 131 -4.61 9.19 -7.11
N ILE A 132 -4.96 8.03 -7.70
CA ILE A 132 -4.13 7.28 -8.66
C ILE A 132 -3.69 8.18 -9.83
N ILE A 133 -4.62 8.78 -10.56
CA ILE A 133 -4.30 9.59 -11.76
C ILE A 133 -3.60 10.89 -11.40
N PRO A 134 -4.01 11.66 -10.38
CA PRO A 134 -3.25 12.82 -9.91
C PRO A 134 -1.79 12.49 -9.57
N PHE A 135 -1.51 11.34 -8.94
CA PHE A 135 -0.13 10.91 -8.70
C PHE A 135 0.61 10.58 -10.01
N CYS A 136 -0.05 9.93 -10.96
CA CYS A 136 0.51 9.68 -12.28
C CYS A 136 0.83 10.98 -13.02
N GLU A 137 -0.05 11.97 -12.92
CA GLU A 137 0.12 13.29 -13.52
C GLU A 137 1.30 14.05 -12.89
N LEU A 138 1.46 14.04 -11.56
CA LEU A 138 2.64 14.62 -10.91
C LEU A 138 3.95 13.97 -11.36
N ARG A 139 3.94 12.65 -11.57
CA ARG A 139 5.10 11.92 -12.11
C ARG A 139 5.36 12.28 -13.57
N ALA A 140 4.33 12.33 -14.40
CA ALA A 140 4.43 12.65 -15.82
C ALA A 140 4.90 14.10 -16.05
N LYS A 141 4.45 15.04 -15.22
CA LYS A 141 4.91 16.45 -15.19
C LYS A 141 6.28 16.62 -14.50
N GLN A 142 6.96 15.53 -14.11
CA GLN A 142 8.26 15.54 -13.43
C GLN A 142 8.30 16.46 -12.19
N LYS A 143 7.28 16.36 -11.32
CA LYS A 143 7.21 17.07 -10.03
C LYS A 143 7.56 16.12 -8.86
N PRO A 144 8.80 15.61 -8.76
CA PRO A 144 9.19 14.58 -7.79
C PRO A 144 9.03 15.03 -6.34
N MET A 145 9.32 16.30 -6.05
CA MET A 145 9.26 16.81 -4.67
C MET A 145 7.83 16.85 -4.15
N ARG A 146 6.87 17.35 -4.94
CA ARG A 146 5.45 17.36 -4.56
C ARG A 146 4.90 15.94 -4.41
N TYR A 147 5.29 15.02 -5.31
CA TYR A 147 4.94 13.60 -5.19
C TYR A 147 5.44 13.00 -3.87
N ALA A 148 6.73 13.18 -3.57
CA ALA A 148 7.36 12.62 -2.37
C ALA A 148 6.79 13.23 -1.09
N LEU A 149 6.60 14.55 -1.04
CA LEU A 149 6.02 15.24 0.11
C LEU A 149 4.62 14.73 0.43
N ILE A 150 3.77 14.53 -0.59
CA ILE A 150 2.41 14.04 -0.38
C ILE A 150 2.43 12.57 0.07
N LYS A 151 3.21 11.70 -0.57
CA LYS A 151 3.30 10.28 -0.18
C LYS A 151 3.91 10.08 1.21
N ILE A 152 5.00 10.76 1.51
CA ILE A 152 5.64 10.68 2.84
C ILE A 152 4.73 11.33 3.88
N GLY A 153 4.12 12.47 3.56
CA GLY A 153 3.17 13.17 4.43
C GLY A 153 1.97 12.29 4.80
N ASN A 154 1.38 11.57 3.83
CA ASN A 154 0.32 10.60 4.08
C ASN A 154 0.73 9.56 5.13
N VAL A 155 1.91 8.95 4.95
CA VAL A 155 2.38 7.89 5.85
C VAL A 155 2.74 8.46 7.23
N MET A 156 3.39 9.62 7.29
CA MET A 156 3.72 10.28 8.55
C MET A 156 2.46 10.67 9.32
N LEU A 157 1.45 11.18 8.63
CA LEU A 157 0.14 11.48 9.21
C LEU A 157 -0.52 10.20 9.72
N TYR A 158 -0.52 9.13 8.93
CA TYR A 158 -1.05 7.83 9.31
C TYR A 158 -0.38 7.28 10.58
N VAL A 159 0.96 7.26 10.62
CA VAL A 159 1.73 6.80 11.77
C VAL A 159 1.47 7.67 13.00
N THR A 160 1.48 8.99 12.83
CA THR A 160 1.25 9.94 13.93
C THR A 160 -0.15 9.76 14.52
N LEU A 161 -1.17 9.60 13.68
CA LEU A 161 -2.54 9.35 14.11
C LEU A 161 -2.67 8.00 14.81
N ASN A 162 -2.02 6.93 14.31
CA ASN A 162 -2.02 5.63 14.98
C ASN A 162 -1.38 5.72 16.37
N ILE A 163 -0.23 6.38 16.50
CA ILE A 163 0.43 6.60 17.80
C ILE A 163 -0.48 7.43 18.73
N PHE A 164 -1.10 8.48 18.20
CA PHE A 164 -2.01 9.33 18.97
C PHE A 164 -3.21 8.55 19.49
N PHE A 165 -3.94 7.84 18.62
CA PHE A 165 -5.15 7.12 19.01
C PHE A 165 -4.89 5.87 19.84
N LEU A 166 -3.81 5.13 19.59
CA LEU A 166 -3.54 3.86 20.29
C LEU A 166 -2.75 4.04 21.59
N ILE A 167 -1.91 5.07 21.71
CA ILE A 167 -1.09 5.29 22.92
C ILE A 167 -1.54 6.51 23.72
N PHE A 168 -1.72 7.67 23.08
CA PHE A 168 -1.96 8.92 23.81
C PHE A 168 -3.43 9.10 24.22
N LEU A 169 -4.38 8.78 23.34
CA LEU A 169 -5.80 8.95 23.62
C LEU A 169 -6.26 8.15 24.86
N PRO A 170 -5.89 6.87 25.07
CA PRO A 170 -6.26 6.14 26.28
C PRO A 170 -5.67 6.77 27.55
N LYS A 171 -4.42 7.26 27.50
CA LYS A 171 -3.75 7.91 28.63
C LYS A 171 -4.40 9.25 28.98
N LEU A 172 -4.78 10.04 27.98
CA LEU A 172 -5.44 11.33 28.15
C LEU A 172 -6.88 11.19 28.64
N ALA A 173 -7.62 10.19 28.14
CA ALA A 173 -8.97 9.88 28.61
C ALA A 173 -8.98 9.38 30.06
N ALA A 174 -7.96 8.60 30.47
CA ALA A 174 -7.78 8.17 31.86
C ALA A 174 -7.41 9.32 32.80
N ALA A 175 -6.66 10.33 32.31
CA ALA A 175 -6.23 11.47 33.11
C ALA A 175 -7.32 12.56 33.27
N ASN A 176 -8.21 12.73 32.29
CA ASN A 176 -9.32 13.68 32.33
C ASN A 176 -10.64 13.04 31.85
N PRO A 177 -11.40 12.39 32.76
CA PRO A 177 -12.65 11.70 32.44
C PRO A 177 -13.75 12.60 31.87
N ASP A 178 -13.76 13.89 32.21
CA ASP A 178 -14.74 14.88 31.71
C ASP A 178 -14.21 15.73 30.53
N GLY A 179 -13.02 15.40 30.01
CA GLY A 179 -12.41 16.15 28.91
C GLY A 179 -12.97 15.76 27.53
N VAL A 180 -12.80 16.64 26.53
CA VAL A 180 -13.20 16.37 25.13
C VAL A 180 -12.62 15.04 24.58
N PHE A 181 -11.46 14.63 25.09
CA PHE A 181 -10.79 13.38 24.71
C PHE A 181 -11.46 12.11 25.23
N SER A 182 -12.20 12.17 26.35
CA SER A 182 -12.95 11.00 26.86
C SER A 182 -14.18 10.70 26.00
N HIS A 183 -14.81 11.74 25.42
CA HIS A 183 -15.93 11.58 24.47
C HIS A 183 -15.52 10.98 23.12
N ILE A 184 -14.25 11.14 22.72
CA ILE A 184 -13.69 10.58 21.50
C ILE A 184 -13.11 9.18 21.75
N PHE A 185 -12.88 8.83 23.02
CA PHE A 185 -12.36 7.54 23.44
C PHE A 185 -13.48 6.49 23.56
N PHE A 186 -13.44 5.50 22.68
CA PHE A 186 -14.28 4.32 22.73
C PHE A 186 -13.43 3.14 23.18
N LYS A 187 -13.84 2.52 24.29
CA LYS A 187 -13.20 1.30 24.78
C LYS A 187 -13.31 0.19 23.72
N ASP A 188 -12.25 -0.61 23.57
CA ASP A 188 -12.18 -1.76 22.66
C ASP A 188 -12.41 -1.41 21.17
N PHE A 189 -12.06 -0.17 20.77
CA PHE A 189 -12.19 0.34 19.39
C PHE A 189 -10.84 0.51 18.67
N GLN A 190 -9.82 -0.25 19.07
CA GLN A 190 -8.44 -0.14 18.54
C GLN A 190 -8.38 -0.35 17.01
N ILE A 191 -9.04 -1.39 16.51
CA ILE A 191 -9.16 -1.63 15.05
C ILE A 191 -9.77 -0.41 14.36
N GLY A 192 -10.85 0.14 14.90
CA GLY A 192 -11.53 1.30 14.35
C GLY A 192 -10.62 2.52 14.26
N TYR A 193 -9.79 2.78 15.27
CA TYR A 193 -8.81 3.87 15.23
C TYR A 193 -7.76 3.71 14.12
N ILE A 194 -7.32 2.48 13.82
CA ILE A 194 -6.41 2.19 12.70
C ILE A 194 -7.08 2.60 11.37
N PHE A 195 -8.33 2.18 11.17
CA PHE A 195 -9.10 2.51 9.97
C PHE A 195 -9.40 4.01 9.85
N VAL A 196 -9.79 4.66 10.94
CA VAL A 196 -10.04 6.11 10.98
C VAL A 196 -8.75 6.88 10.65
N SER A 197 -7.61 6.48 11.21
CA SER A 197 -6.31 7.05 10.88
C SER A 197 -6.01 6.96 9.38
N ASN A 198 -6.35 5.82 8.77
CA ASN A 198 -6.18 5.61 7.34
C ASN A 198 -7.11 6.50 6.51
N ILE A 199 -8.41 6.54 6.84
CA ILE A 199 -9.40 7.42 6.18
C ILE A 199 -8.95 8.89 6.23
N ILE A 200 -8.50 9.39 7.40
CA ILE A 200 -8.03 10.77 7.54
C ILE A 200 -6.80 11.00 6.67
N SER A 201 -5.87 10.05 6.63
CA SER A 201 -4.62 10.17 5.87
C SER A 201 -4.86 10.14 4.35
N SER A 202 -5.69 9.21 3.87
CA SER A 202 -6.12 9.14 2.47
C SER A 202 -6.97 10.35 2.09
N GLY A 203 -7.83 10.82 2.98
CA GLY A 203 -8.63 12.04 2.82
C GLY A 203 -7.75 13.29 2.67
N ALA A 204 -6.75 13.47 3.54
CA ALA A 204 -5.78 14.55 3.43
C ALA A 204 -4.98 14.49 2.12
N THR A 205 -4.66 13.28 1.65
CA THR A 205 -3.97 13.05 0.38
C THR A 205 -4.84 13.47 -0.80
N PHE A 206 -6.12 13.07 -0.79
CA PHE A 206 -7.09 13.49 -1.77
C PHE A 206 -7.27 15.01 -1.77
N LEU A 207 -7.39 15.66 -0.60
CA LEU A 207 -7.48 17.11 -0.49
C LEU A 207 -6.25 17.82 -1.08
N ALA A 208 -5.05 17.32 -0.80
CA ALA A 208 -3.80 17.89 -1.34
C ALA A 208 -3.69 17.80 -2.88
N LEU A 209 -4.37 16.82 -3.48
CA LEU A 209 -4.41 16.56 -4.93
C LEU A 209 -5.68 17.04 -5.62
N SER A 210 -6.69 17.46 -4.85
CA SER A 210 -8.00 17.91 -5.35
C SER A 210 -7.89 19.04 -6.38
N ASN A 211 -6.90 19.92 -6.25
CA ASN A 211 -6.65 20.99 -7.21
C ASN A 211 -6.39 20.48 -8.64
N GLU A 212 -5.82 19.27 -8.83
CA GLU A 212 -5.61 18.72 -10.18
C GLU A 212 -6.95 18.32 -10.84
N TYR A 213 -7.99 18.00 -10.06
CA TYR A 213 -9.35 17.76 -10.58
C TYR A 213 -10.05 19.04 -11.03
N PHE A 214 -9.89 20.14 -10.28
CA PHE A 214 -10.53 21.42 -10.60
C PHE A 214 -9.91 22.11 -11.81
N GLN A 215 -8.66 21.78 -12.16
CA GLN A 215 -8.00 22.31 -13.36
C GLN A 215 -8.37 21.56 -14.64
N SER A 216 -9.04 20.41 -14.54
CA SER A 216 -9.48 19.61 -15.67
C SER A 216 -10.69 20.23 -16.36
N LYS A 217 -10.73 20.21 -17.70
CA LYS A 217 -11.91 20.61 -18.48
C LYS A 217 -12.90 19.46 -18.70
N TRP A 218 -12.67 18.30 -18.08
CA TRP A 218 -13.54 17.12 -18.13
C TRP A 218 -13.91 16.69 -19.56
N ARG A 219 -12.95 16.71 -20.51
CA ARG A 219 -13.19 16.16 -21.86
C ARG A 219 -12.88 14.67 -21.88
N PHE A 220 -13.88 13.89 -22.28
CA PHE A 220 -13.76 12.44 -22.40
C PHE A 220 -13.63 12.02 -23.86
N ASP A 221 -12.54 11.33 -24.19
CA ASP A 221 -12.34 10.72 -25.50
C ASP A 221 -12.60 9.21 -25.41
N ARG A 222 -13.71 8.78 -26.01
CA ARG A 222 -14.17 7.39 -25.97
C ARG A 222 -13.23 6.44 -26.72
N ASP A 223 -12.60 6.88 -27.80
CA ASP A 223 -11.73 6.03 -28.61
C ASP A 223 -10.36 5.89 -27.97
N LEU A 224 -9.84 6.96 -27.36
CA LEU A 224 -8.68 6.87 -26.47
C LEU A 224 -8.96 5.95 -25.29
N TRP A 225 -10.09 6.11 -24.60
CA TRP A 225 -10.46 5.27 -23.45
C TRP A 225 -10.49 3.79 -23.81
N LYS A 226 -11.11 3.39 -24.93
CA LYS A 226 -11.13 1.98 -25.38
C LYS A 226 -9.72 1.42 -25.59
N ARG A 227 -8.82 2.22 -26.17
CA ARG A 227 -7.41 1.83 -26.39
C ARG A 227 -6.67 1.69 -25.06
N MET A 228 -6.92 2.59 -24.10
CA MET A 228 -6.38 2.51 -22.75
C MET A 228 -6.88 1.28 -22.00
N MET A 229 -8.18 1.00 -22.03
CA MET A 229 -8.79 -0.17 -21.38
C MET A 229 -8.27 -1.49 -21.96
N ARG A 230 -8.16 -1.59 -23.30
CA ARG A 230 -7.61 -2.80 -23.95
C ARG A 230 -6.18 -3.09 -23.50
N TYR A 231 -5.40 -2.05 -23.20
CA TYR A 231 -4.05 -2.20 -22.69
C TYR A 231 -3.99 -2.41 -21.16
N GLY A 232 -4.88 -1.78 -20.40
CA GLY A 232 -4.99 -1.96 -18.95
C GLY A 232 -5.51 -3.34 -18.55
N TRP A 233 -6.35 -3.96 -19.38
CA TRP A 233 -7.00 -5.24 -19.07
C TRP A 233 -6.02 -6.38 -18.78
N PRO A 234 -5.00 -6.69 -19.62
CA PRO A 234 -3.97 -7.68 -19.25
C PRO A 234 -3.20 -7.33 -17.96
N ILE A 235 -2.98 -6.04 -17.72
CA ILE A 235 -2.24 -5.54 -16.55
C ILE A 235 -3.06 -5.73 -15.27
N LEU A 236 -4.39 -5.58 -15.35
CA LEU A 236 -5.29 -5.94 -14.25
C LEU A 236 -5.13 -7.42 -13.86
N PHE A 237 -5.14 -8.35 -14.81
CA PHE A 237 -4.94 -9.78 -14.48
C PHE A 237 -3.58 -10.05 -13.87
N ALA A 238 -2.52 -9.44 -14.42
CA ALA A 238 -1.19 -9.54 -13.84
C ALA A 238 -1.14 -8.97 -12.40
N GLY A 239 -1.82 -7.85 -12.17
CA GLY A 239 -1.96 -7.25 -10.85
C GLY A 239 -2.73 -8.14 -9.87
N ILE A 240 -3.81 -8.79 -10.32
CA ILE A 240 -4.57 -9.73 -9.50
C ILE A 240 -3.70 -10.93 -9.15
N ALA A 241 -2.99 -11.51 -10.12
CA ALA A 241 -2.06 -12.61 -9.87
C ALA A 241 -0.98 -12.23 -8.84
N PHE A 242 -0.46 -11.00 -8.93
CA PHE A 242 0.47 -10.47 -7.93
C PHE A 242 -0.18 -10.33 -6.54
N ALA A 243 -1.39 -9.77 -6.45
CA ALA A 243 -2.12 -9.65 -5.18
C ALA A 243 -2.43 -11.03 -4.55
N ILE A 244 -2.77 -12.02 -5.39
CA ILE A 244 -2.94 -13.41 -4.96
C ILE A 244 -1.66 -13.94 -4.34
N ASN A 245 -0.54 -13.80 -5.04
CA ASN A 245 0.73 -14.31 -4.57
C ASN A 245 1.17 -13.68 -3.24
N GLU A 246 0.87 -12.40 -3.04
CA GLU A 246 1.38 -11.64 -1.90
C GLU A 246 0.49 -11.70 -0.65
N GLN A 247 -0.84 -11.77 -0.81
CA GLN A 247 -1.78 -11.54 0.31
C GLN A 247 -2.90 -12.57 0.46
N PHE A 248 -3.02 -13.52 -0.48
CA PHE A 248 -4.08 -14.52 -0.40
C PHE A 248 -3.85 -15.54 0.73
N ASP A 249 -2.60 -15.74 1.13
CA ASP A 249 -2.16 -16.55 2.26
C ASP A 249 -3.00 -16.28 3.53
N LYS A 250 -3.17 -15.01 3.90
CA LYS A 250 -3.89 -14.58 5.12
C LYS A 250 -5.37 -14.87 5.03
N ILE A 251 -5.97 -14.65 3.86
CA ILE A 251 -7.39 -14.94 3.61
C ILE A 251 -7.64 -16.45 3.65
N LEU A 252 -6.74 -17.25 3.05
CA LEU A 252 -6.84 -18.71 3.08
C LEU A 252 -6.67 -19.25 4.49
N LEU A 253 -5.67 -18.80 5.25
CA LEU A 253 -5.47 -19.22 6.63
C LEU A 253 -6.71 -18.93 7.49
N GLN A 254 -7.32 -17.75 7.33
CA GLN A 254 -8.55 -17.42 8.05
C GLN A 254 -9.70 -18.38 7.72
N LYS A 255 -9.84 -18.80 6.46
CA LYS A 255 -10.94 -19.67 6.01
C LYS A 255 -10.71 -21.15 6.24
N LEU A 256 -9.45 -21.59 6.26
CA LEU A 256 -9.08 -23.00 6.38
C LEU A 256 -8.89 -23.43 7.83
N LEU A 257 -8.52 -22.52 8.71
CA LEU A 257 -8.35 -22.81 10.13
C LEU A 257 -9.70 -22.87 10.86
N PRO A 258 -9.80 -23.63 11.97
CA PRO A 258 -11.01 -23.67 12.77
C PRO A 258 -11.39 -22.27 13.31
N ALA A 259 -12.68 -21.93 13.25
CA ALA A 259 -13.18 -20.59 13.53
C ALA A 259 -12.76 -20.00 14.91
N GLY A 260 -12.53 -20.85 15.91
CA GLY A 260 -12.11 -20.41 17.26
C GLY A 260 -10.64 -19.99 17.38
N VAL A 261 -9.78 -20.33 16.40
CA VAL A 261 -8.34 -20.01 16.43
C VAL A 261 -7.85 -19.32 15.15
N ALA A 262 -8.67 -19.28 14.11
CA ALA A 262 -8.28 -18.77 12.79
C ALA A 262 -7.71 -17.35 12.84
N ASP A 263 -8.45 -16.41 13.43
CA ASP A 263 -8.02 -15.01 13.51
C ASP A 263 -6.73 -14.84 14.34
N SER A 264 -6.57 -15.58 15.45
CA SER A 264 -5.37 -15.50 16.28
C SER A 264 -4.13 -16.03 15.56
N GLU A 265 -4.25 -17.17 14.87
CA GLU A 265 -3.15 -17.77 14.11
C GLU A 265 -2.77 -16.93 12.90
N VAL A 266 -3.76 -16.32 12.23
CA VAL A 266 -3.51 -15.34 11.17
C VAL A 266 -2.76 -14.12 11.72
N GLY A 267 -3.07 -13.69 12.94
CA GLY A 267 -2.34 -12.62 13.64
C GLY A 267 -0.87 -12.97 13.88
N VAL A 268 -0.60 -14.17 14.42
CA VAL A 268 0.77 -14.70 14.60
C VAL A 268 1.50 -14.77 13.27
N TYR A 269 0.89 -15.40 12.27
CA TYR A 269 1.44 -15.54 10.94
C TYR A 269 1.77 -14.17 10.32
N SER A 270 0.84 -13.22 10.38
CA SER A 270 1.01 -11.89 9.80
C SER A 270 2.11 -11.08 10.49
N ALA A 271 2.27 -11.23 11.80
CA ALA A 271 3.35 -10.58 12.56
C ALA A 271 4.71 -11.17 12.19
N CYS A 272 4.82 -12.50 12.18
CA CYS A 272 6.05 -13.21 11.82
C CYS A 272 6.43 -13.00 10.34
N TYR A 273 5.45 -12.87 9.44
CA TYR A 273 5.68 -12.55 8.02
C TYR A 273 6.45 -11.24 7.84
N LYS A 274 6.29 -10.26 8.76
CA LYS A 274 7.02 -8.99 8.71
C LYS A 274 8.53 -9.15 8.94
N LEU A 275 9.00 -10.25 9.54
CA LEU A 275 10.43 -10.57 9.62
C LEU A 275 11.02 -10.82 8.21
N GLY A 276 10.23 -11.32 7.27
CA GLY A 276 10.63 -11.50 5.87
C GLY A 276 10.81 -10.19 5.09
N LEU A 277 10.43 -9.04 5.67
CA LEU A 277 10.51 -7.74 5.00
C LEU A 277 11.95 -7.37 4.61
N PHE A 278 12.97 -7.83 5.36
CA PHE A 278 14.37 -7.58 5.01
C PHE A 278 14.73 -8.12 3.62
N MET A 279 14.24 -9.31 3.27
CA MET A 279 14.43 -9.89 1.94
C MET A 279 13.66 -9.12 0.87
N VAL A 280 12.44 -8.66 1.18
CA VAL A 280 11.64 -7.83 0.27
C VAL A 280 12.34 -6.50 0.00
N LEU A 281 12.93 -5.87 1.02
CA LEU A 281 13.70 -4.63 0.88
C LEU A 281 14.97 -4.85 0.06
N PHE A 282 15.72 -5.93 0.32
CA PHE A 282 16.89 -6.29 -0.46
C PHE A 282 16.54 -6.51 -1.94
N ARG A 283 15.52 -7.34 -2.23
CA ARG A 283 15.02 -7.57 -3.59
C ARG A 283 14.62 -6.25 -4.25
N THR A 284 13.88 -5.39 -3.54
CA THR A 284 13.40 -4.12 -4.09
C THR A 284 14.57 -3.20 -4.45
N ALA A 285 15.55 -3.05 -3.55
CA ALA A 285 16.74 -2.24 -3.80
C ALA A 285 17.54 -2.76 -5.00
N TYR A 286 17.68 -4.09 -5.10
CA TYR A 286 18.33 -4.74 -6.23
C TYR A 286 17.58 -4.46 -7.54
N THR A 287 16.26 -4.65 -7.60
CA THR A 287 15.45 -4.40 -8.80
C THR A 287 15.58 -2.96 -9.29
N LEU A 288 15.51 -1.99 -8.38
CA LEU A 288 15.68 -0.57 -8.72
C LEU A 288 17.06 -0.24 -9.31
N GLY A 289 18.11 -0.90 -8.84
CA GLY A 289 19.46 -0.69 -9.33
C GLY A 289 19.77 -1.45 -10.63
N ILE A 290 19.22 -2.65 -10.78
CA ILE A 290 19.60 -3.55 -11.87
C ILE A 290 18.85 -3.30 -13.18
N GLU A 291 17.60 -2.80 -13.13
CA GLU A 291 16.83 -2.51 -14.34
C GLU A 291 17.57 -1.55 -15.30
N PRO A 292 18.09 -0.39 -14.86
CA PRO A 292 18.90 0.48 -15.72
C PRO A 292 20.21 -0.16 -16.20
N PHE A 293 20.81 -1.01 -15.38
CA PHE A 293 22.04 -1.70 -15.70
C PHE A 293 21.83 -2.70 -16.84
N PHE A 294 20.76 -3.49 -16.80
CA PHE A 294 20.40 -4.42 -17.88
C PHE A 294 20.14 -3.70 -19.20
N PHE A 295 19.36 -2.61 -19.21
CA PHE A 295 19.12 -1.87 -20.45
C PHE A 295 20.40 -1.25 -21.03
N SER A 296 21.33 -0.77 -20.19
CA SER A 296 22.59 -0.16 -20.66
C SER A 296 23.67 -1.17 -21.08
N HIS A 297 23.51 -2.45 -20.72
CA HIS A 297 24.48 -3.51 -21.03
C HIS A 297 23.94 -4.56 -22.02
N ALA A 298 22.71 -4.42 -22.50
CA ALA A 298 22.07 -5.37 -23.41
C ALA A 298 22.81 -5.51 -24.75
N ASP A 299 23.39 -4.44 -25.27
CA ASP A 299 24.06 -4.41 -26.58
C ASP A 299 25.56 -4.79 -26.53
N LYS A 300 26.07 -5.20 -25.35
CA LYS A 300 27.48 -5.57 -25.18
C LYS A 300 27.68 -7.06 -25.44
N GLU A 301 28.78 -7.43 -26.10
CA GLU A 301 29.12 -8.84 -26.39
C GLU A 301 29.14 -9.75 -25.15
N ASN A 302 29.49 -9.21 -23.97
CA ASN A 302 29.55 -9.96 -22.70
C ASN A 302 28.28 -9.83 -21.83
N ALA A 303 27.14 -9.41 -22.39
CA ALA A 303 25.90 -9.18 -21.63
C ALA A 303 25.50 -10.41 -20.78
N THR A 304 25.51 -11.60 -21.39
CA THR A 304 25.11 -12.86 -20.72
C THR A 304 25.99 -13.18 -19.51
N GLN A 305 27.32 -13.09 -19.64
CA GLN A 305 28.25 -13.34 -18.54
C GLN A 305 28.10 -12.30 -17.43
N THR A 306 27.86 -11.04 -17.81
CA THR A 306 27.61 -9.96 -16.86
C THR A 306 26.33 -10.24 -16.06
N TYR A 307 25.24 -10.64 -16.71
CA TYR A 307 23.98 -10.98 -16.05
C TYR A 307 24.09 -12.21 -15.14
N ALA A 308 24.82 -13.23 -15.58
CA ALA A 308 25.12 -14.40 -14.76
C ALA A 308 25.91 -14.01 -13.49
N THR A 309 26.90 -13.13 -13.65
CA THR A 309 27.74 -12.66 -12.53
C THR A 309 26.92 -11.85 -11.53
N VAL A 310 26.11 -10.90 -12.01
CA VAL A 310 25.27 -10.07 -11.12
C VAL A 310 24.22 -10.92 -10.41
N THR A 311 23.57 -11.86 -11.12
CA THR A 311 22.63 -12.81 -10.51
C THR A 311 23.31 -13.69 -9.47
N LYS A 312 24.53 -14.18 -9.75
CA LYS A 312 25.32 -14.96 -8.78
C LYS A 312 25.55 -14.19 -7.49
N TYR A 313 25.99 -12.93 -7.57
CA TYR A 313 26.17 -12.11 -6.37
C TYR A 313 24.86 -11.78 -5.66
N PHE A 314 23.78 -11.54 -6.41
CA PHE A 314 22.45 -11.37 -5.81
C PHE A 314 22.04 -12.58 -4.97
N VAL A 315 22.25 -13.80 -5.49
CA VAL A 315 21.97 -15.04 -4.76
C VAL A 315 22.88 -15.17 -3.53
N ILE A 316 24.19 -14.93 -3.67
CA ILE A 316 25.14 -15.01 -2.55
C ILE A 316 24.73 -14.05 -1.42
N PHE A 317 24.56 -12.76 -1.72
CA PHE A 317 24.17 -11.76 -0.72
C PHE A 317 22.77 -12.04 -0.17
N GLY A 318 21.82 -12.44 -1.01
CA GLY A 318 20.48 -12.83 -0.58
C GLY A 318 20.49 -14.02 0.39
N SER A 319 21.31 -15.04 0.12
CA SER A 319 21.49 -16.19 1.02
C SER A 319 22.10 -15.77 2.35
N PHE A 320 23.09 -14.87 2.35
CA PHE A 320 23.66 -14.33 3.60
C PHE A 320 22.63 -13.53 4.40
N ILE A 321 21.84 -12.68 3.75
CA ILE A 321 20.78 -11.90 4.42
C ILE A 321 19.73 -12.86 5.00
N GLN A 322 19.29 -13.85 4.23
CA GLN A 322 18.33 -14.86 4.70
C GLN A 322 18.87 -15.62 5.92
N LEU A 323 20.12 -16.08 5.85
CA LEU A 323 20.77 -16.77 6.96
C LEU A 323 20.84 -15.87 8.20
N ALA A 324 21.26 -14.61 8.02
CA ALA A 324 21.34 -13.64 9.12
C ALA A 324 19.97 -13.40 9.76
N VAL A 325 18.91 -13.25 8.96
CA VAL A 325 17.53 -13.07 9.47
C VAL A 325 17.06 -14.30 10.25
N ILE A 326 17.34 -15.51 9.77
CA ILE A 326 16.99 -16.76 10.46
C ILE A 326 17.75 -16.89 11.79
N VAL A 327 19.08 -16.71 11.77
CA VAL A 327 19.92 -16.84 12.96
C VAL A 327 19.60 -15.75 13.99
N MET A 328 19.28 -14.53 13.54
CA MET A 328 18.92 -13.42 14.41
C MET A 328 17.42 -13.36 14.71
N ALA A 329 16.61 -14.35 14.31
CA ALA A 329 15.16 -14.32 14.49
C ALA A 329 14.76 -14.13 15.97
N ASP A 330 15.49 -14.74 16.91
CA ASP A 330 15.25 -14.57 18.34
C ASP A 330 15.51 -13.15 18.87
N LEU A 331 16.46 -12.43 18.26
CA LEU A 331 16.73 -11.03 18.57
C LEU A 331 15.69 -10.12 17.88
N LEU A 332 15.45 -10.37 16.59
CA LEU A 332 14.55 -9.58 15.77
C LEU A 332 13.11 -9.65 16.29
N LYS A 333 12.63 -10.82 16.71
CA LYS A 333 11.28 -10.98 17.26
C LYS A 333 11.07 -10.14 18.51
N ARG A 334 12.07 -9.98 19.39
CA ARG A 334 11.96 -9.15 20.60
C ARG A 334 11.78 -7.67 20.28
N VAL A 335 12.42 -7.19 19.22
CA VAL A 335 12.32 -5.79 18.79
C VAL A 335 11.04 -5.54 17.99
N MET A 336 10.69 -6.48 17.11
CA MET A 336 9.61 -6.30 16.14
C MET A 336 8.23 -6.73 16.64
N ILE A 337 8.21 -7.74 17.51
CA ILE A 337 7.00 -8.40 18.02
C ILE A 337 7.15 -8.48 19.55
N PRO A 338 7.01 -7.36 20.27
CA PRO A 338 7.31 -7.28 21.69
C PRO A 338 6.38 -8.16 22.56
N ASN A 339 5.18 -8.52 22.12
CA ASN A 339 4.29 -9.41 22.86
C ASN A 339 4.67 -10.89 22.65
N PRO A 340 5.07 -11.64 23.70
CA PRO A 340 5.42 -13.06 23.61
C PRO A 340 4.29 -13.97 23.17
N GLU A 341 3.02 -13.55 23.28
CA GLU A 341 1.88 -14.34 22.80
C GLU A 341 1.95 -14.64 21.31
N TYR A 342 2.66 -13.81 20.54
CA TYR A 342 2.89 -14.00 19.11
C TYR A 342 4.09 -14.92 18.79
N TRP A 343 4.83 -15.40 19.79
CA TRP A 343 6.01 -16.26 19.59
C TRP A 343 5.64 -17.74 19.67
N VAL A 344 4.67 -18.15 18.86
CA VAL A 344 4.20 -19.55 18.78
C VAL A 344 5.11 -20.38 17.89
#